data_AF-A0A932EJ11-F1
#
_entry.id   AF-A0A932EJ11-F1
#
_cell.length_a   1.000
_cell.length_b   1.000
_cell.length_c   1.000
_cell.angle_alpha   90.00
_cell.angle_beta   90.00
_cell.angle_gamma   90.00
#
_symmetry.space_group_name_H-M   'P 1'
#
loop_
_entity.id
_entity.type
_entity.pdbx_description
1 polymer ?
#
loop_
_entity_poly.entity_id
_entity_poly.type
_entity_poly.pdbx_seq_one_letter_code
_entity_poly.pdbx_strand_id
1 'polypeptide(L)'
;MPPLSRGLIIAAVIAALILAVGALMLTCVVPGVKYCSDKNKAATVEVWGVFDDTDAFKPLIDAYRALRPNVRVSYRKMDARDPKRYEQELLEAFAAGRGPDIFFIHHTWLKRYREKLRPLPEDLMALREFKETFVDVAVEDLTRDGQIY
;
A
#
# COMPACT_ATOMS: atom_id res chain seq x y z
N MET A 1 -35.33 -9.61 55.29
CA MET A 1 -34.63 -9.15 54.07
C MET A 1 -35.59 -8.25 53.31
N PRO A 2 -35.35 -6.93 53.22
CA PRO A 2 -36.30 -6.01 52.58
C PRO A 2 -36.34 -6.24 51.06
N PRO A 3 -37.53 -6.19 50.42
CA PRO A 3 -37.64 -6.36 48.98
C PRO A 3 -36.99 -5.17 48.26
N LEU A 4 -36.05 -5.45 47.38
CA LEU A 4 -35.36 -4.46 46.56
C LEU A 4 -36.38 -3.69 45.70
N SER A 5 -36.30 -2.36 45.72
CA SER A 5 -37.22 -1.50 44.98
C SER A 5 -36.95 -1.60 43.47
N ARG A 6 -38.01 -1.60 42.66
CA ARG A 6 -37.93 -1.72 41.20
C ARG A 6 -36.98 -0.69 40.55
N GLY A 7 -36.88 0.50 41.15
CA GLY A 7 -35.98 1.57 40.67
C GLY A 7 -34.49 1.25 40.83
N LEU A 8 -34.09 0.50 41.87
CA LEU A 8 -32.70 0.12 42.08
C LEU A 8 -32.22 -0.91 41.05
N ILE A 9 -33.11 -1.82 40.66
CA ILE A 9 -32.84 -2.84 39.63
C ILE A 9 -32.61 -2.16 38.27
N ILE A 10 -33.45 -1.18 37.92
CA ILE A 10 -33.33 -0.44 36.65
C ILE A 10 -32.00 0.34 36.60
N ALA A 11 -31.64 1.03 37.69
CA ALA A 11 -30.37 1.76 37.76
C ALA A 11 -29.15 0.84 37.62
N ALA A 12 -29.18 -0.35 38.23
CA ALA A 12 -28.10 -1.33 38.12
C ALA A 12 -27.95 -1.88 36.69
N VAL A 13 -29.06 -2.12 35.98
CA VAL A 13 -29.03 -2.59 34.59
C VAL A 13 -28.47 -1.51 33.66
N ILE A 14 -28.85 -0.24 33.84
CA ILE A 14 -28.34 0.87 33.02
C ILE A 14 -26.83 1.06 33.27
N ALA A 15 -26.39 1.01 34.53
CA ALA A 15 -24.97 1.12 34.86
C ALA A 15 -24.14 -0.03 34.25
N ALA A 16 -24.65 -1.26 34.30
CA ALA A 16 -24.02 -2.42 33.66
C ALA A 16 -23.94 -2.29 32.13
N LEU A 17 -24.96 -1.72 31.50
CA LEU A 17 -25.01 -1.53 30.05
C LEU A 17 -24.02 -0.44 29.59
N ILE A 18 -23.91 0.66 30.36
CA ILE A 18 -22.92 1.72 30.11
C ILE A 18 -21.50 1.18 30.29
N LEU A 19 -21.25 0.38 31.32
CA LEU A 19 -19.95 -0.29 31.54
C LEU A 19 -19.62 -1.26 30.42
N ALA A 20 -20.59 -2.04 29.93
CA ALA A 20 -20.38 -2.96 28.81
C ALA A 20 -20.09 -2.22 27.49
N VAL A 21 -20.79 -1.12 27.21
CA VAL A 21 -20.53 -0.28 26.03
C VAL A 21 -19.19 0.44 26.15
N GLY A 22 -18.84 0.94 27.34
CA GLY A 22 -17.54 1.55 27.63
C GLY A 22 -16.38 0.56 27.49
N ALA A 23 -16.55 -0.69 27.96
CA ALA A 23 -15.57 -1.76 27.79
C ALA A 23 -15.43 -2.16 26.31
N LEU A 24 -16.53 -2.23 25.55
CA LEU A 24 -16.51 -2.53 24.12
C LEU A 24 -15.77 -1.45 23.32
N MET A 25 -15.99 -0.17 23.65
CA MET A 25 -15.26 0.98 23.09
C MET A 25 -13.76 0.92 23.40
N LEU A 26 -13.37 0.42 24.58
CA LEU A 26 -11.96 0.26 24.97
C LEU A 26 -11.28 -0.92 24.25
N THR A 27 -12.02 -2.02 24.03
CA THR A 27 -11.47 -3.26 23.41
C THR A 27 -11.34 -3.20 21.92
N CYS A 28 -11.77 -2.12 21.28
CA CYS A 28 -11.49 -1.94 19.88
C CYS A 28 -11.97 -3.16 19.05
N VAL A 29 -13.26 -3.47 19.17
CA VAL A 29 -13.97 -4.43 18.30
C VAL A 29 -15.31 -3.81 17.92
N VAL A 30 -15.27 -2.71 17.15
CA VAL A 30 -16.47 -2.21 16.48
C VAL A 30 -16.47 -2.79 15.06
N PRO A 31 -17.42 -3.68 14.71
CA PRO A 31 -17.54 -4.17 13.35
C PRO A 31 -17.91 -3.00 12.44
N GLY A 32 -17.02 -2.63 11.52
CA GLY A 32 -17.28 -1.60 10.50
C GLY A 32 -16.47 -0.31 10.62
N VAL A 33 -15.69 -0.12 11.68
CA VAL A 33 -14.73 1.00 11.78
C VAL A 33 -13.34 0.46 11.46
N LYS A 34 -12.74 0.94 10.36
CA LYS A 34 -11.37 0.57 9.97
C LYS A 34 -10.41 1.01 11.06
N TYR A 35 -9.85 0.00 11.72
CA TYR A 35 -8.83 0.08 12.75
C TYR A 35 -7.67 0.99 12.37
N CYS A 36 -7.19 1.73 13.38
CA CYS A 36 -5.91 2.43 13.38
C CYS A 36 -4.87 1.63 12.61
N SER A 37 -4.42 2.18 11.47
CA SER A 37 -3.32 1.60 10.72
C SER A 37 -2.10 1.62 11.63
N ASP A 38 -1.69 0.43 12.07
CA ASP A 38 -0.50 0.23 12.88
C ASP A 38 0.71 0.58 12.02
N LYS A 39 1.12 1.86 12.08
CA LYS A 39 2.25 2.42 11.30
C LYS A 39 3.60 1.76 11.65
N ASN A 40 3.60 0.82 12.59
CA ASN A 40 4.76 0.09 13.06
C ASN A 40 4.89 -1.35 12.52
N LYS A 41 4.06 -1.80 11.59
CA LYS A 41 4.25 -3.12 10.99
C LYS A 41 5.57 -3.18 10.22
N ALA A 42 6.43 -4.12 10.62
CA ALA A 42 7.64 -4.44 9.89
C ALA A 42 7.26 -4.96 8.50
N ALA A 43 7.78 -4.33 7.45
CA ALA A 43 7.53 -4.72 6.08
C ALA A 43 8.84 -4.76 5.29
N THR A 44 8.94 -5.69 4.34
CA THR A 44 10.02 -5.70 3.35
C THR A 44 9.38 -5.48 1.99
N VAL A 45 9.91 -4.52 1.23
CA VAL A 45 9.46 -4.14 -0.11
C VAL A 45 10.57 -4.51 -1.09
N GLU A 46 10.29 -5.40 -2.02
CA GLU A 46 11.23 -5.78 -3.09
C GLU A 46 11.02 -4.89 -4.32
N VAL A 47 12.12 -4.31 -4.81
CA VAL A 47 12.15 -3.39 -5.95
C VAL A 47 13.06 -3.94 -7.04
N TRP A 48 12.52 -4.13 -8.24
CA TRP A 48 13.30 -4.54 -9.42
C TRP A 48 13.48 -3.38 -10.38
N GLY A 49 14.72 -2.91 -10.52
CA GLY A 49 15.10 -1.89 -11.49
C GLY A 49 15.98 -2.46 -12.60
N VAL A 50 16.22 -1.66 -13.64
CA VAL A 50 16.89 -2.12 -14.87
C VAL A 50 18.10 -1.29 -15.29
N PHE A 51 18.12 0.01 -14.97
CA PHE A 51 19.14 0.94 -15.44
C PHE A 51 20.24 1.16 -14.40
N ASP A 52 19.90 1.81 -13.28
CA ASP A 52 20.89 2.23 -12.31
C ASP A 52 21.28 1.11 -11.34
N ASP A 53 22.54 1.15 -10.92
CA ASP A 53 23.08 0.24 -9.92
C ASP A 53 22.50 0.53 -8.53
N THR A 54 22.58 -0.47 -7.65
CA THR A 54 22.07 -0.38 -6.27
C THR A 54 22.63 0.84 -5.53
N ASP A 55 23.87 1.24 -5.81
CA ASP A 55 24.52 2.38 -5.18
C ASP A 55 23.86 3.72 -5.53
N ALA A 56 23.24 3.85 -6.70
CA ALA A 56 22.50 5.05 -7.09
C ALA A 56 21.20 5.21 -6.29
N PHE A 57 20.55 4.10 -5.93
CA PHE A 57 19.34 4.10 -5.12
C PHE A 57 19.61 4.14 -3.62
N LYS A 58 20.83 3.81 -3.18
CA LYS A 58 21.18 3.74 -1.76
C LYS A 58 20.85 5.03 -0.98
N PRO A 59 21.17 6.25 -1.46
CA PRO A 59 20.82 7.48 -0.74
C PRO A 59 19.31 7.65 -0.57
N LEU A 60 18.51 7.34 -1.60
CA LEU A 60 17.05 7.40 -1.55
C LEU A 60 16.48 6.38 -0.57
N ILE A 61 16.98 5.14 -0.61
CA ILE A 61 16.55 4.06 0.30
C ILE A 61 16.89 4.42 1.74
N ASP A 62 18.07 4.97 2.01
CA ASP A 62 18.48 5.37 3.35
C ASP A 62 17.64 6.55 3.87
N ALA A 63 17.35 7.55 3.03
CA ALA A 63 16.44 8.63 3.37
C ALA A 63 15.02 8.12 3.69
N TYR A 64 14.50 7.18 2.90
CA TYR A 64 13.21 6.56 3.17
C TYR A 64 13.22 5.75 4.47
N ARG A 65 14.28 4.99 4.74
CA ARG A 65 14.44 4.22 5.98
C ARG A 65 14.46 5.13 7.21
N ALA A 66 15.06 6.32 7.13
CA ALA A 66 15.01 7.29 8.22
C ALA A 66 13.59 7.77 8.52
N LEU A 67 12.72 7.89 7.51
CA LEU A 67 11.31 8.26 7.65
C LEU A 67 10.42 7.08 8.06
N ARG A 68 10.82 5.85 7.73
CA ARG A 68 10.07 4.60 7.94
C ARG A 68 11.01 3.50 8.43
N PRO A 69 11.43 3.53 9.71
CA PRO A 69 12.44 2.59 10.23
C PRO A 69 11.99 1.12 10.20
N ASN A 70 10.68 0.87 10.19
CA ASN A 70 10.12 -0.48 10.15
C ASN A 70 10.01 -1.06 8.73
N VAL A 71 10.30 -0.26 7.69
CA VAL A 71 10.23 -0.70 6.30
C VAL A 71 11.64 -0.93 5.76
N ARG A 72 11.90 -2.15 5.30
CA ARG A 72 13.13 -2.50 4.59
C ARG A 72 12.86 -2.52 3.09
N VAL A 73 13.66 -1.79 2.33
CA VAL A 73 13.61 -1.81 0.87
C VAL A 73 14.79 -2.64 0.36
N SER A 74 14.50 -3.65 -0.46
CA SER A 74 15.49 -4.47 -1.14
C SER A 74 15.45 -4.15 -2.63
N TYR A 75 16.50 -3.52 -3.15
CA TYR A 75 16.63 -3.23 -4.56
C TYR A 75 17.45 -4.31 -5.26
N ARG A 76 16.96 -4.80 -6.39
CA ARG A 76 17.65 -5.72 -7.29
C ARG A 76 17.75 -5.09 -8.67
N LYS A 77 18.97 -4.93 -9.17
CA LYS A 77 19.19 -4.61 -10.58
C LYS A 77 19.03 -5.87 -11.41
N MET A 78 18.09 -5.81 -12.34
CA MET A 78 17.81 -6.84 -13.33
C MET A 78 18.57 -6.52 -14.61
N ASP A 79 19.03 -7.55 -15.32
CA ASP A 79 19.71 -7.36 -16.60
C ASP A 79 18.70 -7.07 -17.70
N ALA A 80 18.62 -5.81 -18.12
CA ALA A 80 17.73 -5.37 -19.19
C ALA A 80 18.47 -5.06 -20.50
N ARG A 81 19.67 -5.61 -20.71
CA ARG A 81 20.34 -5.55 -22.03
C ARG A 81 19.44 -6.13 -23.13
N ASP A 82 18.62 -7.12 -22.78
CA ASP A 82 17.50 -7.59 -23.59
C ASP A 82 16.19 -7.39 -22.83
N PRO A 83 15.34 -6.42 -23.25
CA PRO A 83 14.04 -6.17 -22.61
C PRO A 83 13.11 -7.38 -22.59
N LYS A 84 13.21 -8.29 -23.58
CA LYS A 84 12.36 -9.49 -23.65
C LYS A 84 12.72 -10.48 -22.55
N ARG A 85 14.02 -10.61 -22.27
CA ARG A 85 14.50 -11.48 -21.20
C ARG A 85 14.04 -10.98 -19.84
N TYR A 86 14.19 -9.68 -19.59
CA TYR A 86 13.71 -9.07 -18.35
C TYR A 86 12.20 -9.27 -18.17
N GLU A 87 11.42 -9.02 -19.23
CA GLU A 87 9.97 -9.28 -19.22
C GLU A 87 9.64 -10.75 -18.90
N GLN A 88 10.35 -11.69 -19.53
CA GLN A 88 10.14 -13.11 -19.29
C GLN A 88 10.41 -13.48 -17.82
N GLU A 89 11.54 -13.03 -17.26
CA GLU A 89 11.88 -13.27 -15.85
C GLU A 89 10.83 -12.67 -14.90
N LEU A 90 10.29 -11.49 -15.22
CA LEU A 90 9.22 -10.85 -14.46
C LEU A 90 7.90 -11.64 -14.53
N LEU A 91 7.51 -12.12 -15.71
CA LEU A 91 6.30 -12.94 -15.88
C LEU A 91 6.40 -14.29 -15.18
N GLU A 92 7.57 -14.94 -15.25
CA GLU A 92 7.84 -16.19 -14.53
C GLU A 92 7.78 -15.97 -13.01
N ALA A 93 8.31 -14.84 -12.51
CA ALA A 93 8.23 -14.48 -11.10
C ALA A 93 6.78 -14.28 -10.64
N PHE A 94 5.96 -13.59 -11.43
CA PHE A 94 4.53 -13.45 -11.12
C PHE A 94 3.80 -14.79 -11.12
N ALA A 95 4.04 -15.64 -12.12
CA ALA A 95 3.43 -16.96 -12.20
C ALA A 95 3.84 -17.87 -11.03
N ALA A 96 5.07 -17.73 -10.54
CA ALA A 96 5.59 -18.46 -9.39
C ALA A 96 5.19 -17.87 -8.02
N GLY A 97 4.42 -16.77 -7.99
CA GLY A 97 4.05 -16.09 -6.74
C GLY A 97 5.24 -15.42 -6.03
N ARG A 98 6.31 -15.10 -6.76
CA ARG A 98 7.54 -14.46 -6.28
C ARG A 98 7.83 -13.16 -7.03
N GLY A 99 6.79 -12.51 -7.54
CA GLY A 99 6.91 -11.22 -8.21
C GLY A 99 7.30 -10.12 -7.21
N PRO A 100 8.04 -9.09 -7.67
CA PRO A 100 8.42 -7.96 -6.82
C PRO A 100 7.21 -7.08 -6.46
N ASP A 101 7.36 -6.25 -5.42
CA ASP A 101 6.34 -5.26 -5.01
C ASP A 101 6.34 -4.03 -5.92
N ILE A 102 7.53 -3.60 -6.35
CA ILE A 102 7.75 -2.48 -7.25
C ILE A 102 8.70 -2.94 -8.36
N PHE A 103 8.37 -2.63 -9.61
CA PHE A 103 9.19 -3.04 -10.73
C PHE A 103 9.10 -2.03 -11.86
N PHE A 104 10.17 -1.93 -12.63
CA PHE A 104 10.23 -1.03 -13.76
C PHE A 104 9.58 -1.71 -14.96
N ILE A 105 8.81 -0.96 -15.74
CA ILE A 105 8.25 -1.45 -17.00
C ILE A 105 8.65 -0.52 -18.11
N HIS A 106 8.77 -1.05 -19.32
CA HIS A 106 8.84 -0.21 -20.49
C HIS A 106 7.45 0.40 -20.75
N HIS A 107 7.38 1.69 -21.09
CA HIS A 107 6.12 2.42 -21.24
C HIS A 107 5.13 1.74 -22.21
N THR A 108 5.62 1.18 -23.32
CA THR A 108 4.79 0.44 -24.30
C THR A 108 4.12 -0.83 -23.74
N TRP A 109 4.47 -1.24 -22.52
CA TRP A 109 3.97 -2.46 -21.90
C TRP A 109 2.69 -2.25 -21.10
N LEU A 110 2.31 -1.01 -20.82
CA LEU A 110 1.17 -0.71 -19.95
C LEU A 110 -0.11 -1.44 -20.39
N LYS A 111 -0.41 -1.45 -21.69
CA LYS A 111 -1.63 -2.10 -22.21
C LYS A 111 -1.75 -3.58 -21.80
N ARG A 112 -0.65 -4.33 -21.79
CA ARG A 112 -0.66 -5.77 -21.45
C ARG A 112 -0.38 -6.03 -19.96
N TYR A 113 0.24 -5.07 -19.27
CA TYR A 113 0.53 -5.15 -17.83
C TYR A 113 -0.55 -4.57 -16.94
N ARG A 114 -1.58 -3.93 -17.51
CA ARG A 114 -2.64 -3.28 -16.75
C ARG A 114 -3.22 -4.14 -15.63
N GLU A 115 -3.49 -5.41 -15.89
CA GLU A 115 -4.05 -6.34 -14.90
C GLU A 115 -3.06 -6.78 -13.81
N LYS A 116 -1.76 -6.50 -14.01
CA LYS A 116 -0.66 -6.78 -13.08
C LYS A 116 -0.20 -5.54 -12.33
N LEU A 117 -0.76 -4.37 -12.65
CA LEU A 117 -0.44 -3.09 -12.04
C LEU A 117 -1.62 -2.60 -11.22
N ARG A 118 -1.33 -1.79 -10.20
CA ARG A 118 -2.36 -1.03 -9.51
C ARG A 118 -2.29 0.41 -9.99
N PRO A 119 -3.44 1.05 -10.28
CA PRO A 119 -3.43 2.46 -10.61
C PRO A 119 -2.85 3.27 -9.45
N LEU A 120 -2.17 4.36 -9.78
CA LEU A 120 -1.67 5.31 -8.81
C LEU A 120 -2.86 5.91 -8.03
N PRO A 121 -2.84 5.83 -6.70
CA PRO A 121 -3.87 6.47 -5.88
C PRO A 121 -3.93 7.98 -6.09
N GLU A 122 -5.13 8.54 -6.22
CA GLU A 122 -5.33 9.98 -6.45
C GLU A 122 -4.87 10.86 -5.28
N ASP A 123 -4.78 10.31 -4.06
CA ASP A 123 -4.25 11.00 -2.89
C ASP A 123 -2.72 11.14 -2.92
N LEU A 124 -2.02 10.37 -3.77
CA LEU A 124 -0.60 10.55 -4.02
C LEU A 124 -0.32 11.55 -5.14
N MET A 125 -1.09 11.49 -6.23
CA MET A 125 -0.99 12.44 -7.34
C MET A 125 -2.26 12.43 -8.18
N ALA A 126 -2.82 13.62 -8.42
CA ALA A 126 -3.98 13.77 -9.29
C ALA A 126 -3.60 13.75 -10.78
N LEU A 127 -4.50 13.27 -11.65
CA LEU A 127 -4.26 13.26 -13.11
C LEU A 127 -3.90 14.65 -13.67
N ARG A 128 -4.51 15.71 -13.14
CA ARG A 128 -4.18 17.08 -13.54
C ARG A 128 -2.74 17.44 -13.20
N GLU A 129 -2.30 17.14 -11.98
CA GLU A 129 -0.93 17.39 -11.53
C GLU A 129 0.08 16.62 -12.37
N PHE A 130 -0.23 15.36 -12.71
CA PHE A 130 0.60 14.56 -13.60
C PHE A 130 0.76 15.20 -14.98
N LYS A 131 -0.33 15.71 -15.58
CA LYS A 131 -0.32 16.43 -16.86
C LYS A 131 0.46 17.75 -16.81
N GLU A 132 0.51 18.40 -15.66
CA GLU A 132 1.26 19.66 -15.48
C GLU A 132 2.75 19.41 -15.20
N THR A 133 3.08 18.25 -14.61
CA THR A 133 4.45 17.89 -14.21
C THR A 133 5.23 17.18 -15.32
N PHE A 134 4.55 16.39 -16.14
CA PHE A 134 5.17 15.55 -17.17
C PHE A 134 4.76 15.97 -18.57
N VAL A 135 5.59 15.61 -19.56
CA VAL A 135 5.31 15.85 -20.98
C VAL A 135 4.13 15.01 -21.47
N ASP A 136 3.45 15.49 -22.51
CA ASP A 136 2.24 14.86 -23.07
C ASP A 136 2.43 13.38 -23.39
N VAL A 137 3.58 12.99 -23.94
CA VAL A 137 3.87 11.59 -24.28
C VAL A 137 3.83 10.67 -23.06
N ALA A 138 4.30 11.14 -21.89
CA ALA A 138 4.23 10.36 -20.66
C ALA A 138 2.77 10.18 -20.21
N VAL A 139 1.93 11.20 -20.39
CA VAL A 139 0.49 11.12 -20.13
C VAL A 139 -0.16 10.11 -21.06
N GLU A 140 0.12 10.16 -22.35
CA GLU A 140 -0.46 9.26 -23.35
C GLU A 140 -0.08 7.79 -23.10
N ASP A 141 1.16 7.55 -22.69
CA ASP A 141 1.71 6.21 -22.50
C ASP A 141 1.41 5.60 -21.14
N LEU A 142 1.33 6.42 -20.07
CA LEU A 142 1.19 5.95 -18.69
C LEU A 142 -0.22 6.10 -18.11
N THR A 143 -1.19 6.60 -18.90
CA THR A 143 -2.59 6.74 -18.43
C THR A 143 -3.57 5.88 -19.22
N ARG A 144 -4.56 5.31 -18.52
CA ARG A 144 -5.69 4.56 -19.11
C ARG A 144 -6.96 4.80 -18.30
N ASP A 145 -8.07 5.05 -18.99
CA ASP A 145 -9.40 5.28 -18.39
C ASP A 145 -9.39 6.36 -17.28
N GLY A 146 -8.59 7.41 -17.46
CA GLY A 146 -8.45 8.51 -16.48
C GLY A 146 -7.57 8.18 -15.27
N GLN A 147 -6.95 7.01 -15.23
CA GLN A 147 -6.04 6.59 -14.15
C GLN A 147 -4.59 6.59 -14.63
N ILE A 148 -3.67 6.89 -13.73
CA ILE A 148 -2.22 6.78 -13.94
C ILE A 148 -1.79 5.40 -13.47
N TYR A 149 -0.81 4.78 -14.16
CA TYR A 149 -0.27 3.47 -13.82
C TYR A 149 1.26 3.47 -13.79
#